data_AF-A0A2N2JLP1-F1
#
_entry.id   AF-A0A2N2JLP1-F1
#
_cell.length_a   1.000
_cell.length_b   1.000
_cell.length_c   1.000
_cell.angle_alpha   90.00
_cell.angle_beta   90.00
_cell.angle_gamma   90.00
#
_symmetry.space_group_name_H-M   'P 1'
#
loop_
_entity.id
_entity.type
_entity.pdbx_description
1 polymer ?
#
loop_
_entity_poly.entity_id
_entity_poly.type
_entity_poly.pdbx_seq_one_letter_code
_entity_poly.pdbx_strand_id
1 'polypeptide(L)'
;MTVRPCIQSLAAITAVMTLLSAPSASAATSDDRVAATVDVRPGDSLSVLAARNGVSIDDLRRWNPKKIGKDDLIRAGDTLVVMVPKGSPEAAAATGPAWTGYYDIQSGDTLSRVAAKLGVSMAELRRWNKLGKDGVIRAGRTLRYVKHGPRPPSRSVGTTTHGRLEQPVRLGEGPGYRLRFPRNTYTVPSVVTTLQRCTARMKRRFKGTADILIGDLSRPTGGRFPPHVSHQSGRDADIGYYIVGNVQNATMYRLKAHEVDYEKTWELLLCMLAEDEVVRVFMDTPIQKRMAEYLETSKRLDPKRIDRLFAAVGDIRDDALVQYAPAHDTHLHVRFACEPADRECAEDPGERPFHL
;
A
#
# COMPACT_ATOMS: atom_id res chain seq x y z
N MET A 1 74.00 -6.95 -52.74
CA MET A 1 73.00 -7.63 -53.60
C MET A 1 71.76 -7.79 -52.74
N THR A 2 70.59 -7.22 -52.96
CA THR A 2 69.93 -6.64 -54.15
C THR A 2 68.70 -5.89 -53.60
N VAL A 3 68.47 -4.64 -54.03
CA VAL A 3 67.22 -4.09 -54.62
C VAL A 3 65.89 -4.50 -53.93
N ARG A 4 64.90 -3.67 -53.55
CA ARG A 4 64.52 -2.24 -53.66
C ARG A 4 63.28 -2.04 -52.74
N PRO A 5 62.76 -0.80 -52.59
CA PRO A 5 61.83 -0.39 -51.53
C PRO A 5 60.34 -0.34 -51.97
N CYS A 6 59.53 0.28 -51.10
CA CYS A 6 58.31 1.05 -51.41
C CYS A 6 56.97 0.34 -51.10
N ILE A 7 56.13 0.96 -50.27
CA ILE A 7 54.92 1.71 -50.69
C ILE A 7 54.04 1.96 -49.44
N GLN A 8 53.69 3.23 -49.24
CA GLN A 8 52.62 3.69 -48.37
C GLN A 8 51.25 3.23 -48.92
N SER A 9 50.30 2.86 -48.07
CA SER A 9 48.88 2.91 -48.45
C SER A 9 48.00 3.27 -47.26
N LEU A 10 47.40 4.46 -47.38
CA LEU A 10 46.17 4.86 -46.71
C LEU A 10 45.06 3.86 -47.07
N ALA A 11 44.46 3.22 -46.08
CA ALA A 11 43.20 2.51 -46.28
C ALA A 11 42.03 3.47 -45.96
N ALA A 12 41.21 3.72 -46.97
CA ALA A 12 39.98 4.51 -46.89
C ALA A 12 38.93 3.83 -46.02
N ILE A 13 38.32 4.59 -45.11
CA ILE A 13 37.15 4.18 -44.32
C ILE A 13 35.92 4.28 -45.23
N THR A 14 35.40 3.15 -45.68
CA THR A 14 34.12 3.08 -46.41
C THR A 14 32.98 3.04 -45.39
N ALA A 15 32.22 4.13 -45.29
CA ALA A 15 30.99 4.15 -44.49
C ALA A 15 29.89 3.35 -45.22
N VAL A 16 29.53 2.18 -44.70
CA VAL A 16 28.36 1.43 -45.14
C VAL A 16 27.11 2.07 -44.52
N MET A 17 26.43 2.91 -45.29
CA MET A 17 25.14 3.49 -44.90
C MET A 17 24.06 2.41 -45.05
N THR A 18 23.77 1.70 -43.96
CA THR A 18 22.69 0.71 -43.90
C THR A 18 21.36 1.46 -43.83
N LEU A 19 20.61 1.45 -44.93
CA LEU A 19 19.20 1.84 -44.94
C LEU A 19 18.42 0.80 -44.12
N LEU A 20 18.08 1.14 -42.87
CA LEU A 20 17.05 0.42 -42.13
C LEU A 20 15.71 0.61 -42.86
N SER A 21 15.28 -0.40 -43.59
CA SER A 21 13.89 -0.50 -44.00
C SER A 21 13.02 -0.63 -42.75
N ALA A 22 12.12 0.33 -42.55
CA ALA A 22 11.10 0.22 -41.52
C ALA A 22 10.27 -1.05 -41.77
N PRO A 23 9.94 -1.84 -40.73
CA PRO A 23 9.05 -2.97 -40.91
C PRO A 23 7.70 -2.43 -41.42
N SER A 24 7.30 -2.86 -42.62
CA SER A 24 5.94 -2.65 -43.09
C SER A 24 4.99 -3.31 -42.09
N ALA A 25 4.05 -2.52 -41.56
CA ALA A 25 3.03 -3.00 -40.65
C ALA A 25 2.24 -4.13 -41.32
N SER A 26 2.56 -5.38 -40.96
CA SER A 26 1.78 -6.53 -41.34
C SER A 26 0.39 -6.38 -40.70
N ALA A 27 -0.65 -6.40 -41.53
CA ALA A 27 -2.02 -6.28 -41.08
C ALA A 27 -2.38 -7.50 -40.22
N ALA A 28 -2.32 -7.36 -38.90
CA ALA A 28 -2.86 -8.36 -37.98
C ALA A 28 -4.32 -8.64 -38.36
N THR A 29 -4.64 -9.92 -38.60
CA THR A 29 -6.00 -10.37 -38.91
C THR A 29 -6.95 -9.97 -37.77
N SER A 30 -8.21 -9.68 -38.10
CA SER A 30 -9.23 -9.18 -37.16
C SER A 30 -9.46 -10.05 -35.92
N ASP A 31 -9.03 -11.31 -35.94
CA ASP A 31 -9.18 -12.30 -34.87
C ASP A 31 -8.12 -12.19 -33.75
N ASP A 32 -7.06 -11.39 -33.95
CA ASP A 32 -5.99 -11.18 -32.95
C ASP A 32 -6.09 -9.83 -32.24
N ARG A 33 -7.27 -9.19 -32.29
CA ARG A 33 -7.53 -7.92 -31.62
C ARG A 33 -8.60 -8.07 -30.55
N VAL A 34 -8.38 -7.44 -29.41
CA VAL A 34 -9.35 -7.40 -28.31
C VAL A 34 -9.90 -5.99 -28.13
N ALA A 35 -11.15 -5.91 -27.67
CA ALA A 35 -11.74 -4.63 -27.31
C ALA A 35 -11.09 -4.08 -26.04
N ALA A 36 -10.60 -2.86 -26.13
CA ALA A 36 -10.17 -2.03 -25.00
C ALA A 36 -10.95 -0.71 -25.02
N THR A 37 -10.87 0.04 -23.94
CA THR A 37 -11.54 1.34 -23.81
C THR A 37 -10.53 2.43 -23.54
N VAL A 38 -10.69 3.58 -24.19
CA VAL A 38 -9.84 4.76 -24.03
C VAL A 38 -10.67 5.97 -23.65
N ASP A 39 -10.19 6.74 -22.68
CA ASP A 39 -10.83 7.97 -22.26
C ASP A 39 -10.42 9.15 -23.16
N VAL A 40 -11.41 9.96 -23.51
CA VAL A 40 -11.27 11.24 -24.20
C VAL A 40 -10.84 12.29 -23.17
N ARG A 41 -9.63 12.83 -23.30
CA ARG A 41 -9.08 13.86 -22.43
C ARG A 41 -9.47 15.26 -22.92
N PRO A 42 -9.44 16.30 -22.06
CA PRO A 42 -9.58 17.68 -22.52
C PRO A 42 -8.55 17.99 -23.61
N GLY A 43 -9.02 18.44 -24.78
CA GLY A 43 -8.18 18.71 -25.95
C GLY A 43 -7.91 17.52 -26.87
N ASP A 44 -8.41 16.31 -26.55
CA ASP A 44 -8.33 15.17 -27.47
C ASP A 44 -9.22 15.41 -28.71
N SER A 45 -8.72 14.98 -29.87
CA SER A 45 -9.47 14.82 -31.11
C SER A 45 -9.46 13.35 -31.54
N LEU A 46 -10.33 12.97 -32.49
CA LEU A 46 -10.29 11.61 -33.06
C LEU A 46 -8.93 11.29 -33.69
N SER A 47 -8.27 12.26 -34.31
CA SER A 47 -6.94 12.06 -34.91
C SER A 47 -5.87 11.76 -33.85
N VAL A 48 -5.86 12.49 -32.73
CA VAL A 48 -4.93 12.24 -31.61
C VAL A 48 -5.20 10.87 -30.99
N LEU A 49 -6.47 10.50 -30.79
CA LEU A 49 -6.84 9.21 -30.23
C LEU A 49 -6.51 8.04 -31.17
N ALA A 50 -6.76 8.21 -32.47
CA ALA A 50 -6.45 7.21 -33.49
C ALA A 50 -4.93 6.93 -33.51
N ALA A 51 -4.12 7.98 -33.59
CA ALA A 51 -2.67 7.88 -33.60
C ALA A 51 -2.12 7.24 -32.32
N ARG A 52 -2.60 7.66 -31.14
CA ARG A 52 -2.15 7.14 -29.84
C ARG A 52 -2.40 5.65 -29.66
N ASN A 53 -3.42 5.10 -30.31
CA ASN A 53 -3.82 3.70 -30.17
C ASN A 53 -3.53 2.84 -31.41
N GLY A 54 -2.85 3.40 -32.42
CA GLY A 54 -2.50 2.66 -33.64
C GLY A 54 -3.71 2.18 -34.45
N VAL A 55 -4.79 2.96 -34.48
CA VAL A 55 -6.04 2.66 -35.20
C VAL A 55 -6.40 3.80 -36.15
N SER A 56 -7.30 3.57 -37.11
CA SER A 56 -7.78 4.65 -37.98
C SER A 56 -8.95 5.41 -37.35
N ILE A 57 -9.21 6.64 -37.82
CA ILE A 57 -10.40 7.41 -37.42
C ILE A 57 -11.68 6.67 -37.81
N ASP A 58 -11.68 6.01 -38.97
CA ASP A 58 -12.83 5.23 -39.45
C ASP A 58 -13.10 4.01 -38.55
N ASP A 59 -12.04 3.39 -38.02
CA ASP A 59 -12.18 2.34 -37.01
C ASP A 59 -12.82 2.88 -35.73
N LEU A 60 -12.38 4.04 -35.24
CA LEU A 60 -12.98 4.67 -34.05
C LEU A 60 -14.47 4.94 -34.26
N ARG A 61 -14.87 5.50 -35.41
CA ARG A 61 -16.29 5.73 -35.75
C ARG A 61 -17.07 4.41 -35.76
N ARG A 62 -16.53 3.40 -36.45
CA ARG A 62 -17.17 2.10 -36.63
C ARG A 62 -17.42 1.40 -35.29
N TRP A 63 -16.47 1.47 -34.36
CA TRP A 63 -16.60 0.86 -33.04
C TRP A 63 -17.45 1.66 -32.06
N ASN A 64 -17.64 2.97 -32.30
CA ASN A 64 -18.34 3.88 -31.40
C ASN A 64 -19.54 4.62 -32.05
N PRO A 65 -20.45 3.93 -32.77
CA PRO A 65 -21.48 4.58 -33.58
C PRO A 65 -22.52 5.35 -32.74
N LYS A 66 -22.63 5.07 -31.44
CA LYS A 66 -23.52 5.78 -30.51
C LYS A 66 -22.90 7.03 -29.89
N LYS A 67 -21.57 7.19 -29.98
CA LYS A 67 -20.81 8.27 -29.34
C LYS A 67 -20.19 9.25 -30.34
N ILE A 68 -19.81 8.77 -31.52
CA ILE A 68 -19.18 9.60 -32.55
C ILE A 68 -20.22 9.86 -33.65
N GLY A 69 -20.66 11.11 -33.73
CA GLY A 69 -21.57 11.60 -34.76
C GLY A 69 -20.85 11.93 -36.07
N LYS A 70 -21.60 12.48 -37.04
CA LYS A 70 -21.04 12.93 -38.33
C LYS A 70 -20.10 14.14 -38.20
N ASP A 71 -20.20 14.86 -37.10
CA ASP A 71 -19.41 16.04 -36.73
C ASP A 71 -18.09 15.69 -36.01
N ASP A 72 -17.84 14.40 -35.76
CA ASP A 72 -16.64 13.89 -35.07
C ASP A 72 -16.41 14.47 -33.68
N LEU A 73 -17.44 15.07 -33.09
CA LEU A 73 -17.32 15.73 -31.81
C LEU A 73 -17.29 14.67 -30.70
N ILE A 74 -16.17 14.64 -29.99
CA ILE A 74 -15.98 13.83 -28.79
C ILE A 74 -15.94 14.72 -27.57
N ARG A 75 -16.56 14.29 -26.46
CA ARG A 75 -16.58 15.07 -25.22
C ARG A 75 -15.52 14.56 -24.27
N ALA A 76 -14.78 15.49 -23.66
CA ALA A 76 -13.88 15.12 -22.58
C ALA A 76 -14.63 14.36 -21.48
N GLY A 77 -14.06 13.23 -21.05
CA GLY A 77 -14.68 12.31 -20.10
C GLY A 77 -15.56 11.21 -20.74
N ASP A 78 -15.77 11.23 -22.06
CA ASP A 78 -16.28 10.06 -22.77
C ASP A 78 -15.23 8.95 -22.82
N THR A 79 -15.74 7.72 -22.97
CA THR A 79 -14.93 6.53 -23.19
C THR A 79 -15.27 5.96 -24.57
N LEU A 80 -14.25 5.68 -25.37
CA LEU A 80 -14.37 5.08 -26.70
C LEU A 80 -13.79 3.68 -26.71
N VAL A 81 -14.43 2.76 -27.41
CA VAL A 81 -13.93 1.42 -27.70
C VAL A 81 -12.86 1.51 -28.79
N VAL A 82 -11.74 0.82 -28.57
CA VAL A 82 -10.67 0.61 -29.54
C VAL A 82 -10.37 -0.89 -29.63
N MET A 83 -10.05 -1.40 -30.81
CA MET A 83 -9.56 -2.76 -30.96
C MET A 83 -8.03 -2.74 -31.04
N VAL A 84 -7.38 -3.28 -30.02
CA VAL A 84 -5.91 -3.31 -29.88
C VAL A 84 -5.39 -4.74 -30.05
N PRO A 85 -4.14 -4.94 -30.52
CA PRO A 85 -3.55 -6.26 -30.63
C PRO A 85 -3.57 -7.02 -29.29
N LYS A 86 -3.89 -8.31 -29.34
CA LYS A 86 -3.87 -9.18 -28.15
C LYS A 86 -2.44 -9.22 -27.59
N GLY A 87 -2.32 -9.07 -26.27
CA GLY A 87 -1.02 -9.01 -25.58
C GLY A 87 -0.35 -7.63 -25.56
N SER A 88 -0.96 -6.58 -26.14
CA SER A 88 -0.48 -5.21 -25.93
C SER A 88 -0.69 -4.75 -24.47
N PRO A 89 0.05 -3.73 -24.00
CA PRO A 89 -0.20 -3.11 -22.68
C PRO A 89 -1.66 -2.63 -22.51
N GLU A 90 -2.27 -2.10 -23.56
CA GLU A 90 -3.68 -1.67 -23.58
C GLU A 90 -4.63 -2.86 -23.47
N ALA A 91 -4.32 -3.99 -24.13
CA ALA A 91 -5.07 -5.23 -23.98
C ALA A 91 -4.97 -5.79 -22.55
N ALA A 92 -3.80 -5.77 -21.94
CA ALA A 92 -3.59 -6.18 -20.55
C ALA A 92 -4.30 -5.23 -19.56
N ALA A 93 -4.32 -3.94 -19.86
CA ALA A 93 -5.07 -2.93 -19.12
C ALA A 93 -6.59 -3.02 -19.32
N ALA A 94 -7.07 -3.75 -20.34
CA ALA A 94 -8.50 -3.98 -20.55
C ALA A 94 -9.00 -5.35 -20.03
N THR A 95 -8.13 -6.36 -20.03
CA THR A 95 -8.49 -7.77 -19.75
C THR A 95 -7.78 -8.37 -18.54
N GLY A 96 -6.82 -7.66 -17.95
CA GLY A 96 -6.11 -8.11 -16.76
C GLY A 96 -6.97 -8.08 -15.50
N PRO A 97 -6.46 -8.68 -14.39
CA PRO A 97 -7.19 -8.71 -13.13
C PRO A 97 -7.49 -7.29 -12.66
N ALA A 98 -8.71 -7.08 -12.18
CA ALA A 98 -9.11 -5.81 -11.61
C ALA A 98 -8.51 -5.66 -10.20
N TRP A 99 -7.96 -4.50 -9.89
CA TRP A 99 -7.51 -4.14 -8.56
C TRP A 99 -8.06 -2.78 -8.14
N THR A 100 -8.28 -2.62 -6.83
CA THR A 100 -8.80 -1.38 -6.24
C THR A 100 -7.65 -0.53 -5.71
N GLY A 101 -7.63 0.75 -6.08
CA GLY A 101 -6.75 1.76 -5.51
C GLY A 101 -7.52 2.87 -4.80
N TYR A 102 -6.76 3.70 -4.08
CA TYR A 102 -7.29 4.83 -3.33
C TYR A 102 -6.50 6.11 -3.63
N TYR A 103 -7.18 7.24 -3.63
CA TYR A 103 -6.60 8.55 -3.93
C TYR A 103 -7.14 9.60 -2.96
N ASP A 104 -6.25 10.29 -2.25
CA ASP A 104 -6.65 11.44 -1.43
C ASP A 104 -6.82 12.68 -2.28
N ILE A 105 -8.02 13.24 -2.22
CA ILE A 105 -8.40 14.46 -2.94
C ILE A 105 -7.58 15.62 -2.35
N GLN A 106 -6.80 16.27 -3.21
CA GLN A 106 -5.96 17.40 -2.86
C GLN A 106 -6.71 18.73 -3.04
N SER A 107 -6.19 19.81 -2.48
CA SER A 107 -6.73 21.15 -2.74
C SER A 107 -6.64 21.48 -4.23
N GLY A 108 -7.73 22.01 -4.80
CA GLY A 108 -7.83 22.31 -6.23
C GLY A 108 -8.18 21.12 -7.13
N ASP A 109 -8.31 19.89 -6.58
CA ASP A 109 -8.76 18.75 -7.37
C ASP A 109 -10.20 18.90 -7.85
N THR A 110 -10.40 18.59 -9.13
CA THR A 110 -11.71 18.37 -9.74
C THR A 110 -11.81 16.90 -10.12
N LEU A 111 -13.04 16.37 -10.19
CA LEU A 111 -13.26 14.98 -10.58
C LEU A 111 -12.65 14.67 -11.95
N SER A 112 -12.70 15.61 -12.90
CA SER A 112 -12.12 15.45 -14.24
C SER A 112 -10.60 15.33 -14.22
N ARG A 113 -9.90 16.18 -13.46
CA ARG A 113 -8.43 16.11 -13.34
C ARG A 113 -7.98 14.83 -12.65
N VAL A 114 -8.69 14.41 -11.59
CA VAL A 114 -8.36 13.17 -10.88
C VAL A 114 -8.62 11.95 -11.75
N ALA A 115 -9.76 11.90 -12.45
CA ALA A 115 -10.08 10.86 -13.42
C ALA A 115 -8.97 10.74 -14.49
N ALA A 116 -8.56 11.86 -15.09
CA ALA A 116 -7.47 11.90 -16.06
C ALA A 116 -6.12 11.43 -15.47
N LYS A 117 -5.79 11.86 -14.25
CA LYS A 117 -4.56 11.45 -13.54
C LYS A 117 -4.53 9.94 -13.25
N LEU A 118 -5.67 9.36 -12.89
CA LEU A 118 -5.79 7.94 -12.58
C LEU A 118 -5.93 7.07 -13.84
N GLY A 119 -6.30 7.68 -14.97
CA GLY A 119 -6.61 6.98 -16.22
C GLY A 119 -7.88 6.15 -16.10
N VAL A 120 -8.94 6.75 -15.53
CA VAL A 120 -10.28 6.17 -15.43
C VAL A 120 -11.32 7.22 -15.82
N SER A 121 -12.53 6.81 -16.20
CA SER A 121 -13.56 7.79 -16.56
C SER A 121 -14.19 8.46 -15.33
N MET A 122 -14.70 9.68 -15.50
CA MET A 122 -15.48 10.36 -14.46
C MET A 122 -16.76 9.60 -14.09
N ALA A 123 -17.36 8.91 -15.07
CA ALA A 123 -18.56 8.10 -14.84
C ALA A 123 -18.27 6.93 -13.90
N GLU A 124 -17.16 6.23 -14.11
CA GLU A 124 -16.70 5.16 -13.23
C GLU A 124 -16.32 5.67 -11.85
N LEU A 125 -15.56 6.76 -11.79
CA LEU A 125 -15.14 7.35 -10.53
C LEU A 125 -16.35 7.82 -9.70
N ARG A 126 -17.39 8.38 -10.33
CA ARG A 126 -18.68 8.67 -9.66
C ARG A 126 -19.35 7.39 -9.18
N ARG A 127 -19.46 6.38 -10.04
CA ARG A 127 -20.13 5.10 -9.73
C ARG A 127 -19.48 4.41 -8.52
N TRP A 128 -18.16 4.27 -8.51
CA TRP A 128 -17.44 3.59 -7.42
C TRP A 128 -17.51 4.34 -6.09
N ASN A 129 -17.66 5.67 -6.12
CA ASN A 129 -17.69 6.53 -4.93
C ASN A 129 -19.09 7.03 -4.59
N LYS A 130 -20.13 6.54 -5.28
CA LYS A 130 -21.53 6.94 -5.08
C LYS A 130 -21.74 8.45 -5.13
N LEU A 131 -21.03 9.13 -6.02
CA LEU A 131 -21.14 10.58 -6.19
C LEU A 131 -22.38 10.95 -7.03
N GLY A 132 -22.95 12.11 -6.74
CA GLY A 132 -24.06 12.69 -7.51
C GLY A 132 -23.68 13.07 -8.95
N LYS A 133 -24.67 13.51 -9.74
CA LYS A 133 -24.46 13.90 -11.14
C LYS A 133 -23.47 15.06 -11.29
N ASP A 134 -23.47 15.98 -10.32
CA ASP A 134 -22.56 17.11 -10.17
C ASP A 134 -21.11 16.68 -9.89
N GLY A 135 -20.89 15.49 -9.33
CA GLY A 135 -19.55 14.90 -9.17
C GLY A 135 -18.63 15.70 -8.25
N VAL A 136 -19.18 16.47 -7.32
CA VAL A 136 -18.41 17.34 -6.42
C VAL A 136 -17.54 16.49 -5.50
N ILE A 137 -16.23 16.78 -5.51
CA ILE A 137 -15.24 16.18 -4.63
C ILE A 137 -14.70 17.22 -3.65
N ARG A 138 -14.29 16.79 -2.46
CA ARG A 138 -13.81 17.67 -1.38
C ARG A 138 -12.42 17.24 -0.92
N ALA A 139 -11.52 18.20 -0.80
CA ALA A 139 -10.16 17.97 -0.30
C ALA A 139 -10.17 17.24 1.06
N GLY A 140 -9.18 16.36 1.26
CA GLY A 140 -9.04 15.52 2.45
C GLY A 140 -9.93 14.27 2.49
N ARG A 141 -10.85 14.11 1.53
CA ARG A 141 -11.60 12.87 1.31
C ARG A 141 -10.83 11.93 0.38
N THR A 142 -11.12 10.64 0.50
CA THR A 142 -10.46 9.59 -0.29
C THR A 142 -11.42 9.06 -1.35
N LEU A 143 -10.96 8.94 -2.59
CA LEU A 143 -11.66 8.28 -3.69
C LEU A 143 -11.15 6.87 -3.88
N ARG A 144 -12.07 5.93 -4.04
CA ARG A 144 -11.82 4.57 -4.50
C ARG A 144 -11.85 4.54 -6.02
N TYR A 145 -10.86 3.89 -6.64
CA TYR A 145 -10.86 3.63 -8.08
C TYR A 145 -10.52 2.17 -8.37
N VAL A 146 -10.86 1.68 -9.55
CA VAL A 146 -10.50 0.33 -10.01
C VAL A 146 -9.69 0.46 -11.29
N LYS A 147 -8.62 -0.32 -11.40
CA LYS A 147 -7.86 -0.48 -12.66
C LYS A 147 -7.74 -1.95 -12.99
N HIS A 148 -7.53 -2.22 -14.26
CA HIS A 148 -7.27 -3.55 -14.79
C HIS A 148 -5.79 -3.66 -15.19
N GLY A 149 -5.25 -4.88 -15.10
CA GLY A 149 -3.86 -5.16 -15.42
C GLY A 149 -3.00 -5.39 -14.18
N PRO A 150 -1.66 -5.39 -14.32
CA PRO A 150 -0.75 -5.62 -13.20
C PRO A 150 -0.98 -4.60 -12.07
N ARG A 151 -1.14 -5.10 -10.85
CA ARG A 151 -1.21 -4.25 -9.65
C ARG A 151 0.21 -3.89 -9.23
N PRO A 152 0.54 -2.60 -9.05
CA PRO A 152 1.83 -2.23 -8.46
C PRO A 152 1.94 -2.78 -7.03
N PRO A 153 3.15 -3.07 -6.53
CA PRO A 153 3.33 -3.59 -5.18
C PRO A 153 2.82 -2.60 -4.13
N SER A 154 2.34 -3.13 -3.01
CA SER A 154 2.13 -2.36 -1.79
C SER A 154 3.45 -1.76 -1.33
N ARG A 155 3.44 -0.51 -0.88
CA ARG A 155 4.63 0.10 -0.26
C ARG A 155 4.29 1.13 0.79
N SER A 156 5.08 1.13 1.86
CA SER A 156 5.22 2.22 2.81
C SER A 156 6.15 3.29 2.24
N VAL A 157 5.77 4.56 2.36
CA VAL A 157 6.60 5.69 1.93
C VAL A 157 6.75 6.70 3.06
N GLY A 158 7.97 7.16 3.31
CA GLY A 158 8.31 8.10 4.39
C GLY A 158 8.34 7.42 5.76
N THR A 159 8.27 8.24 6.81
CA THR A 159 8.23 7.78 8.20
C THR A 159 6.79 7.51 8.66
N THR A 160 6.61 6.97 9.86
CA THR A 160 5.25 6.72 10.37
C THR A 160 4.47 7.98 10.70
N THR A 161 5.16 9.11 10.90
CA THR A 161 4.60 10.41 11.28
C THR A 161 4.49 11.39 10.11
N HIS A 162 5.16 11.11 9.00
CA HIS A 162 5.19 11.95 7.79
C HIS A 162 5.21 11.06 6.54
N GLY A 163 4.30 10.09 6.49
CA GLY A 163 4.29 9.05 5.48
C GLY A 163 2.98 8.95 4.70
N ARG A 164 2.98 8.02 3.74
CA ARG A 164 1.77 7.58 3.05
C ARG A 164 1.87 6.07 2.78
N LEU A 165 0.71 5.47 2.52
CA LEU A 165 0.60 4.08 2.12
C LEU A 165 0.13 4.02 0.67
N GLU A 166 0.88 3.30 -0.16
CA GLU A 166 0.52 3.08 -1.55
C GLU A 166 0.14 1.62 -1.79
N GLN A 167 -0.89 1.43 -2.61
CA GLN A 167 -1.43 0.10 -2.94
C GLN A 167 -1.72 -0.75 -1.69
N PRO A 168 -2.46 -0.21 -0.71
CA PRO A 168 -2.61 -0.81 0.61
C PRO A 168 -3.16 -2.25 0.55
N VAL A 169 -2.75 -3.08 1.50
CA VAL A 169 -3.45 -4.32 1.82
C VAL A 169 -4.37 -4.06 3.00
N ARG A 170 -5.57 -4.64 2.96
CA ARG A 170 -6.51 -4.56 4.07
C ARG A 170 -6.36 -5.80 4.95
N LEU A 171 -6.16 -5.62 6.25
CA LEU A 171 -6.32 -6.70 7.21
C LEU A 171 -7.79 -7.12 7.23
N GLY A 172 -8.03 -8.33 6.74
CA GLY A 172 -9.35 -8.97 6.72
C GLY A 172 -9.70 -9.64 8.04
N GLU A 173 -10.77 -10.42 8.05
CA GLU A 173 -11.08 -11.32 9.17
C GLU A 173 -10.03 -12.42 9.26
N GLY A 174 -9.79 -12.90 10.48
CA GLY A 174 -8.79 -13.93 10.75
C GLY A 174 -8.94 -14.53 12.14
N PRO A 175 -8.29 -15.67 12.40
CA PRO A 175 -8.43 -16.36 13.67
C PRO A 175 -7.73 -15.60 14.80
N GLY A 176 -8.41 -15.52 15.95
CA GLY A 176 -7.80 -15.00 17.18
C GLY A 176 -7.78 -13.49 17.31
N TYR A 177 -8.43 -12.76 16.40
CA TYR A 177 -8.68 -11.33 16.59
C TYR A 177 -10.03 -10.89 16.05
N ARG A 178 -10.46 -9.70 16.49
CA ARG A 178 -11.58 -8.95 15.93
C ARG A 178 -11.12 -7.55 15.55
N LEU A 179 -11.73 -6.96 14.53
CA LEU A 179 -11.40 -5.61 14.07
C LEU A 179 -12.32 -4.58 14.74
N ARG A 180 -11.76 -3.62 15.47
CA ARG A 180 -12.52 -2.55 16.12
C ARG A 180 -13.11 -1.58 15.10
N PHE A 181 -12.28 -1.13 14.16
CA PHE A 181 -12.65 -0.15 13.13
C PHE A 181 -12.30 -0.66 11.73
N PRO A 182 -13.18 -1.45 11.09
CA PRO A 182 -12.91 -2.06 9.78
C PRO A 182 -12.53 -1.09 8.65
N ARG A 183 -12.76 0.21 8.82
CA ARG A 183 -12.39 1.27 7.86
C ARG A 183 -10.93 1.73 7.96
N ASN A 184 -10.23 1.38 9.05
CA ASN A 184 -8.87 1.85 9.36
C ASN A 184 -7.86 0.68 9.35
N THR A 185 -8.17 -0.41 8.64
CA THR A 185 -7.39 -1.65 8.68
C THR A 185 -6.46 -1.82 7.48
N TYR A 186 -5.97 -0.71 6.94
CA TYR A 186 -5.05 -0.72 5.80
C TYR A 186 -3.60 -0.71 6.28
N THR A 187 -2.74 -1.48 5.65
CA THR A 187 -1.34 -1.70 6.03
C THR A 187 -0.56 -2.33 4.87
N VAL A 188 0.67 -2.76 5.13
CA VAL A 188 1.55 -3.47 4.20
C VAL A 188 1.47 -5.00 4.40
N PRO A 189 1.86 -5.83 3.40
CA PRO A 189 1.71 -7.29 3.44
C PRO A 189 2.37 -7.97 4.65
N SER A 190 3.56 -7.53 5.06
CA SER A 190 4.29 -8.07 6.22
C SER A 190 3.46 -7.98 7.48
N VAL A 191 2.96 -6.78 7.82
CA VAL A 191 2.12 -6.53 9.00
C VAL A 191 0.86 -7.42 9.00
N VAL A 192 0.19 -7.59 7.87
CA VAL A 192 -0.97 -8.52 7.77
C VAL A 192 -0.53 -9.93 8.15
N THR A 193 0.57 -10.39 7.56
CA THR A 193 1.11 -11.73 7.77
C THR A 193 1.48 -11.94 9.23
N THR A 194 2.18 -10.98 9.85
CA THR A 194 2.58 -11.02 11.25
C THR A 194 1.38 -11.10 12.19
N LEU A 195 0.41 -10.21 12.01
CA LEU A 195 -0.78 -10.15 12.86
C LEU A 195 -1.58 -11.44 12.78
N GLN A 196 -1.83 -11.96 11.57
CA GLN A 196 -2.56 -13.21 11.37
C GLN A 196 -1.80 -14.42 11.91
N ARG A 197 -0.48 -14.51 11.65
CA ARG A 197 0.39 -15.58 12.15
C ARG A 197 0.37 -15.62 13.68
N CYS A 198 0.58 -14.49 14.32
CA CYS A 198 0.73 -14.42 15.78
C CYS A 198 -0.59 -14.60 16.52
N THR A 199 -1.69 -14.02 16.04
CA THR A 199 -3.02 -14.25 16.63
C THR A 199 -3.48 -15.69 16.45
N ALA A 200 -3.22 -16.31 15.30
CA ALA A 200 -3.46 -17.75 15.10
C ALA A 200 -2.60 -18.62 16.04
N ARG A 201 -1.33 -18.25 16.26
CA ARG A 201 -0.45 -18.93 17.22
C ARG A 201 -1.02 -18.85 18.63
N MET A 202 -1.55 -17.69 19.04
CA MET A 202 -2.19 -17.54 20.35
C MET A 202 -3.37 -18.49 20.54
N LYS A 203 -4.25 -18.65 19.52
CA LYS A 203 -5.37 -19.60 19.58
C LYS A 203 -4.92 -21.06 19.72
N ARG A 204 -3.80 -21.42 19.11
CA ARG A 204 -3.22 -22.78 19.23
C ARG A 204 -2.57 -23.00 20.59
N ARG A 205 -1.82 -22.01 21.08
CA ARG A 205 -1.07 -22.04 22.34
C ARG A 205 -2.00 -22.02 23.56
N PHE A 206 -3.01 -21.15 23.55
CA PHE A 206 -3.96 -20.93 24.63
C PHE A 206 -5.36 -21.30 24.17
N LYS A 207 -5.70 -22.59 24.28
CA LYS A 207 -7.00 -23.12 23.86
C LYS A 207 -8.13 -22.37 24.58
N GLY A 208 -9.15 -21.95 23.84
CA GLY A 208 -10.29 -21.20 24.37
C GLY A 208 -9.99 -19.73 24.67
N THR A 209 -8.79 -19.22 24.36
CA THR A 209 -8.50 -17.80 24.58
C THR A 209 -9.44 -16.90 23.79
N ALA A 210 -9.86 -15.80 24.41
CA ALA A 210 -10.63 -14.73 23.79
C ALA A 210 -9.90 -14.18 22.57
N ASP A 211 -10.64 -13.64 21.61
CA ASP A 211 -10.03 -13.00 20.45
C ASP A 211 -9.50 -11.63 20.86
N ILE A 212 -8.29 -11.29 20.46
CA ILE A 212 -7.75 -9.96 20.76
C ILE A 212 -8.38 -8.90 19.85
N LEU A 213 -8.61 -7.70 20.35
CA LEU A 213 -9.10 -6.62 19.49
C LEU A 213 -7.91 -5.99 18.75
N ILE A 214 -8.02 -5.79 17.44
CA ILE A 214 -7.09 -4.97 16.64
C ILE A 214 -7.81 -3.66 16.31
N GLY A 215 -7.15 -2.55 16.66
CA GLY A 215 -7.61 -1.18 16.57
C GLY A 215 -7.29 -0.55 15.22
N ASP A 216 -6.76 0.67 15.26
CA ASP A 216 -6.38 1.41 14.07
C ASP A 216 -5.04 0.90 13.51
N LEU A 217 -4.96 0.75 12.18
CA LEU A 217 -3.72 0.49 11.45
C LEU A 217 -3.33 1.73 10.63
N SER A 218 -4.11 2.05 9.60
CA SER A 218 -3.99 3.29 8.84
C SER A 218 -5.22 3.53 7.94
N ARG A 219 -5.28 4.73 7.35
CA ARG A 219 -6.19 5.04 6.24
C ARG A 219 -5.77 4.29 4.97
N PRO A 220 -6.66 4.11 3.96
CA PRO A 220 -6.29 3.45 2.70
C PRO A 220 -5.06 4.06 1.99
N THR A 221 -4.84 5.34 2.15
CA THR A 221 -3.71 6.09 1.56
C THR A 221 -2.65 6.46 2.60
N GLY A 222 -2.81 6.01 3.85
CA GLY A 222 -2.01 6.49 4.96
C GLY A 222 -2.22 7.99 5.22
N GLY A 223 -1.11 8.71 5.43
CA GLY A 223 -1.11 10.15 5.69
C GLY A 223 -1.70 10.51 7.05
N ARG A 224 -1.78 11.83 7.32
CA ARG A 224 -2.26 12.38 8.59
C ARG A 224 -3.57 11.72 9.03
N PHE A 225 -3.57 11.20 10.26
CA PHE A 225 -4.67 10.40 10.78
C PHE A 225 -5.07 10.79 12.21
N PRO A 226 -5.73 11.96 12.41
CA PRO A 226 -6.12 12.40 13.73
C PRO A 226 -7.07 11.42 14.44
N PRO A 227 -6.97 11.26 15.78
CA PRO A 227 -6.07 11.99 16.67
C PRO A 227 -4.63 11.47 16.70
N HIS A 228 -4.32 10.39 15.98
CA HIS A 228 -2.99 9.79 15.94
C HIS A 228 -1.96 10.72 15.29
N VAL A 229 -0.77 10.73 15.88
CA VAL A 229 0.40 11.43 15.31
C VAL A 229 1.04 10.57 14.22
N SER A 230 1.14 9.25 14.46
CA SER A 230 1.68 8.24 13.54
C SER A 230 0.56 7.56 12.73
N HIS A 231 0.70 6.27 12.38
CA HIS A 231 -0.21 5.49 11.51
C HIS A 231 -0.27 5.98 10.06
N GLN A 232 0.70 6.77 9.62
CA GLN A 232 0.63 7.42 8.30
C GLN A 232 1.22 6.57 7.17
N SER A 233 2.09 5.61 7.47
CA SER A 233 2.78 4.80 6.45
C SER A 233 2.30 3.36 6.35
N GLY A 234 1.29 2.98 7.16
CA GLY A 234 0.78 1.61 7.22
C GLY A 234 1.63 0.66 8.06
N ARG A 235 2.56 1.18 8.86
CA ARG A 235 3.49 0.40 9.72
C ARG A 235 3.15 0.42 11.21
N ASP A 236 2.05 1.02 11.63
CA ASP A 236 1.62 1.03 13.03
C ASP A 236 0.34 0.20 13.21
N ALA A 237 0.19 -0.43 14.37
CA ALA A 237 -0.99 -1.17 14.75
C ALA A 237 -1.32 -0.99 16.24
N ASP A 238 -2.57 -0.59 16.52
CA ASP A 238 -3.12 -0.64 17.87
C ASP A 238 -3.65 -2.04 18.16
N ILE A 239 -3.12 -2.69 19.19
CA ILE A 239 -3.45 -4.08 19.54
C ILE A 239 -3.91 -4.11 21.00
N GLY A 240 -5.08 -4.66 21.27
CA GLY A 240 -5.62 -4.73 22.62
C GLY A 240 -4.75 -5.58 23.55
N TYR A 241 -5.03 -5.53 24.86
CA TYR A 241 -4.44 -6.44 25.83
C TYR A 241 -5.31 -7.70 26.00
N TYR A 242 -4.68 -8.83 26.31
CA TYR A 242 -5.41 -9.94 26.92
C TYR A 242 -5.74 -9.59 28.37
N ILE A 243 -6.90 -10.02 28.85
CA ILE A 243 -7.42 -9.67 30.18
C ILE A 243 -7.49 -10.94 31.05
N VAL A 244 -7.11 -10.79 32.32
CA VAL A 244 -7.20 -11.85 33.33
C VAL A 244 -8.62 -12.44 33.36
N GLY A 245 -8.73 -13.76 33.50
CA GLY A 245 -10.01 -14.46 33.43
C GLY A 245 -10.56 -14.63 32.01
N ASN A 246 -9.75 -14.36 30.98
CA ASN A 246 -10.11 -14.56 29.57
C ASN A 246 -11.31 -13.70 29.12
N VAL A 247 -11.41 -12.49 29.66
CA VAL A 247 -12.49 -11.55 29.32
C VAL A 247 -12.32 -11.03 27.89
N GLN A 248 -13.40 -11.06 27.11
CA GLN A 248 -13.43 -10.49 25.77
C GLN A 248 -13.51 -8.96 25.84
N ASN A 249 -12.39 -8.27 25.57
CA ASN A 249 -12.40 -6.82 25.43
C ASN A 249 -12.97 -6.41 24.06
N ALA A 250 -14.24 -6.02 24.02
CA ALA A 250 -14.92 -5.65 22.78
C ALA A 250 -14.65 -4.21 22.31
N THR A 251 -14.09 -3.36 23.18
CA THR A 251 -14.01 -1.90 22.94
C THR A 251 -12.64 -1.28 23.14
N MET A 252 -11.64 -2.03 23.63
CA MET A 252 -10.37 -1.49 24.14
C MET A 252 -10.62 -0.40 25.20
N TYR A 253 -11.37 -0.74 26.24
CA TYR A 253 -11.51 0.16 27.40
C TYR A 253 -10.21 0.23 28.20
N ARG A 254 -10.05 1.31 28.97
CA ARG A 254 -8.87 1.55 29.82
C ARG A 254 -8.74 0.46 30.87
N LEU A 255 -7.56 -0.14 30.97
CA LEU A 255 -7.24 -1.17 31.95
C LEU A 255 -6.37 -0.62 33.07
N LYS A 256 -6.59 -1.12 34.28
CA LYS A 256 -5.60 -1.08 35.35
C LYS A 256 -4.56 -2.17 35.09
N ALA A 257 -3.33 -1.94 35.50
CA ALA A 257 -2.24 -2.89 35.26
C ALA A 257 -2.54 -4.32 35.74
N HIS A 258 -3.18 -4.50 36.89
CA HIS A 258 -3.52 -5.84 37.40
C HIS A 258 -4.60 -6.59 36.61
N GLU A 259 -5.29 -5.93 35.67
CA GLU A 259 -6.31 -6.56 34.82
C GLU A 259 -5.69 -7.21 33.58
N VAL A 260 -4.44 -6.89 33.24
CA VAL A 260 -3.75 -7.42 32.06
C VAL A 260 -3.25 -8.84 32.31
N ASP A 261 -3.53 -9.74 31.36
CA ASP A 261 -2.93 -11.07 31.30
C ASP A 261 -1.54 -10.96 30.67
N TYR A 262 -0.53 -10.80 31.53
CA TYR A 262 0.87 -10.58 31.12
C TYR A 262 1.49 -11.77 30.40
N GLU A 263 1.09 -13.00 30.73
CA GLU A 263 1.59 -14.19 30.04
C GLU A 263 1.15 -14.20 28.58
N LYS A 264 -0.15 -14.07 28.32
CA LYS A 264 -0.65 -14.08 26.95
C LYS A 264 -0.22 -12.85 26.17
N THR A 265 -0.24 -11.68 26.82
CA THR A 265 0.19 -10.43 26.20
C THR A 265 1.66 -10.51 25.78
N TRP A 266 2.53 -11.04 26.65
CA TRP A 266 3.93 -11.24 26.31
C TRP A 266 4.14 -12.27 25.20
N GLU A 267 3.45 -13.40 25.24
CA GLU A 267 3.59 -14.45 24.20
C GLU A 267 3.15 -13.96 22.81
N LEU A 268 2.14 -13.08 22.76
CA LEU A 268 1.76 -12.41 21.53
C LEU A 268 2.86 -11.46 21.05
N LEU A 269 3.37 -10.61 21.94
CA LEU A 269 4.45 -9.68 21.60
C LEU A 269 5.70 -10.42 21.14
N LEU A 270 6.15 -11.42 21.90
CA LEU A 270 7.27 -12.29 21.59
C LEU A 270 7.15 -12.94 20.20
N CYS A 271 5.94 -13.31 19.77
CA CYS A 271 5.72 -13.81 18.42
C CYS A 271 6.03 -12.76 17.34
N MET A 272 5.66 -11.49 17.55
CA MET A 272 5.94 -10.42 16.60
C MET A 272 7.42 -10.01 16.60
N LEU A 273 8.11 -10.17 17.74
CA LEU A 273 9.54 -9.87 17.85
C LEU A 273 10.44 -10.92 17.16
N ALA A 274 9.93 -12.11 16.85
CA ALA A 274 10.74 -13.25 16.41
C ALA A 274 11.33 -13.12 14.99
N GLU A 275 10.95 -12.10 14.22
CA GLU A 275 11.40 -11.90 12.82
C GLU A 275 11.92 -10.47 12.57
N ASP A 276 12.32 -9.76 13.63
CA ASP A 276 12.84 -8.39 13.54
C ASP A 276 11.87 -7.39 12.87
N GLU A 277 10.59 -7.77 12.84
CA GLU A 277 9.52 -7.02 12.17
C GLU A 277 9.05 -5.83 13.00
N VAL A 278 9.39 -5.76 14.29
CA VAL A 278 8.96 -4.70 15.23
C VAL A 278 10.16 -3.85 15.62
N VAL A 279 10.02 -2.54 15.46
CA VAL A 279 11.06 -1.54 15.78
C VAL A 279 10.70 -0.68 16.99
N ARG A 280 9.41 -0.66 17.38
CA ARG A 280 8.95 0.05 18.56
C ARG A 280 7.64 -0.51 19.11
N VAL A 281 7.49 -0.46 20.42
CA VAL A 281 6.22 -0.70 21.12
C VAL A 281 5.99 0.44 22.09
N PHE A 282 4.80 1.01 22.12
CA PHE A 282 4.42 2.00 23.14
C PHE A 282 3.40 1.41 24.10
N MET A 283 3.64 1.66 25.39
CA MET A 283 2.87 1.09 26.49
C MET A 283 2.68 2.14 27.61
N ASP A 284 1.56 2.05 28.33
CA ASP A 284 1.36 2.87 29.53
C ASP A 284 2.27 2.41 30.68
N THR A 285 2.74 3.37 31.48
CA THR A 285 3.78 3.17 32.52
C THR A 285 3.41 2.05 33.53
N PRO A 286 2.24 2.08 34.20
CA PRO A 286 1.80 0.99 35.07
C PRO A 286 1.87 -0.41 34.44
N ILE A 287 1.43 -0.54 33.18
CA ILE A 287 1.41 -1.82 32.48
C ILE A 287 2.84 -2.25 32.13
N GLN A 288 3.66 -1.31 31.66
CA GLN A 288 5.06 -1.53 31.32
C GLN A 288 5.85 -2.06 32.52
N LYS A 289 5.73 -1.41 33.68
CA LYS A 289 6.40 -1.83 34.92
C LYS A 289 6.01 -3.25 35.32
N ARG A 290 4.72 -3.56 35.30
CA ARG A 290 4.22 -4.89 35.64
C ARG A 290 4.64 -5.95 34.62
N MET A 291 4.76 -5.62 33.34
CA MET A 291 5.30 -6.52 32.33
C MET A 291 6.78 -6.84 32.62
N ALA A 292 7.60 -5.83 32.92
CA ALA A 292 9.00 -6.03 33.30
C ALA A 292 9.13 -6.91 34.56
N GLU A 293 8.36 -6.60 35.62
CA GLU A 293 8.29 -7.41 36.84
C GLU A 293 7.89 -8.87 36.55
N TYR A 294 6.88 -9.08 35.70
CA TYR A 294 6.46 -10.42 35.28
C TYR A 294 7.59 -11.18 34.58
N LEU A 295 8.29 -10.53 33.65
CA LEU A 295 9.36 -11.17 32.87
C LEU A 295 10.57 -11.56 33.73
N GLU A 296 10.92 -10.72 34.70
CA GLU A 296 12.00 -11.00 35.65
C GLU A 296 11.60 -12.14 36.60
N THR A 297 10.45 -12.02 37.25
CA THR A 297 10.01 -12.99 38.27
C THR A 297 9.67 -14.36 37.68
N SER A 298 9.16 -14.41 36.44
CA SER A 298 8.95 -15.65 35.70
C SER A 298 10.23 -16.21 35.05
N LYS A 299 11.37 -15.52 35.20
CA LYS A 299 12.67 -15.87 34.62
C LYS A 299 12.63 -16.04 33.09
N ARG A 300 11.73 -15.31 32.43
CA ARG A 300 11.62 -15.29 30.96
C ARG A 300 12.73 -14.46 30.32
N LEU A 301 13.22 -13.43 31.01
CA LEU A 301 14.36 -12.61 30.61
C LEU A 301 15.24 -12.33 31.83
N ASP A 302 16.54 -12.17 31.60
CA ASP A 302 17.46 -11.67 32.62
C ASP A 302 17.33 -10.14 32.78
N PRO A 303 17.73 -9.56 33.93
CA PRO A 303 17.59 -8.13 34.19
C PRO A 303 18.24 -7.23 33.13
N LYS A 304 19.39 -7.63 32.55
CA LYS A 304 20.06 -6.82 31.51
C LYS A 304 19.27 -6.79 30.20
N ARG A 305 18.56 -7.88 29.86
CA ARG A 305 17.64 -7.89 28.72
C ARG A 305 16.41 -7.02 29.00
N ILE A 306 15.88 -7.06 30.22
CA ILE A 306 14.75 -6.21 30.62
C ILE A 306 15.12 -4.73 30.52
N ASP A 307 16.28 -4.34 31.04
CA ASP A 307 16.78 -2.95 30.99
C ASP A 307 17.04 -2.44 29.56
N ARG A 308 17.33 -3.35 28.61
CA ARG A 308 17.47 -3.01 27.18
C ARG A 308 16.13 -3.00 26.46
N LEU A 309 15.18 -3.84 26.87
CA LEU A 309 13.89 -3.97 26.23
C LEU A 309 12.95 -2.84 26.63
N PHE A 310 12.96 -2.42 27.89
CA PHE A 310 12.07 -1.41 28.44
C PHE A 310 12.82 -0.11 28.75
N ALA A 311 12.33 1.01 28.24
CA ALA A 311 12.79 2.32 28.67
C ALA A 311 12.47 2.52 30.16
N ALA A 312 13.31 3.25 30.89
CA ALA A 312 12.98 3.61 32.27
C ALA A 312 11.73 4.51 32.29
N VAL A 313 10.89 4.37 33.30
CA VAL A 313 9.66 5.16 33.43
C VAL A 313 9.99 6.65 33.48
N GLY A 314 9.43 7.42 32.54
CA GLY A 314 9.69 8.86 32.40
C GLY A 314 10.93 9.22 31.58
N ASP A 315 11.63 8.22 31.02
CA ASP A 315 12.76 8.39 30.12
C ASP A 315 12.37 7.90 28.71
N ILE A 316 12.67 8.69 27.68
CA ILE A 316 12.53 8.28 26.29
C ILE A 316 13.91 7.86 25.82
N ARG A 317 14.12 6.54 25.70
CA ARG A 317 15.42 5.96 25.38
C ARG A 317 15.48 5.44 23.96
N ASP A 318 16.24 6.08 23.09
CA ASP A 318 16.33 5.67 21.67
C ASP A 318 16.59 4.17 21.50
N ASP A 319 17.40 3.58 22.38
CA ASP A 319 17.83 2.17 22.33
C ASP A 319 16.83 1.14 22.87
N ALA A 320 15.75 1.56 23.55
CA ALA A 320 14.79 0.64 24.16
C ALA A 320 13.57 0.37 23.26
N LEU A 321 13.24 -0.91 23.03
CA LEU A 321 12.12 -1.28 22.15
C LEU A 321 10.75 -0.82 22.69
N VAL A 322 10.53 -0.99 23.99
CA VAL A 322 9.28 -0.62 24.66
C VAL A 322 9.44 0.75 25.30
N GLN A 323 8.70 1.72 24.79
CA GLN A 323 8.67 3.09 25.26
C GLN A 323 7.42 3.36 26.09
N TYR A 324 7.58 4.26 27.06
CA TYR A 324 6.44 4.85 27.71
C TYR A 324 5.68 5.76 26.72
N ALA A 325 4.36 5.59 26.67
CA ALA A 325 3.49 6.61 26.11
C ALA A 325 2.19 6.73 26.94
N PRO A 326 1.76 7.96 27.27
CA PRO A 326 0.52 8.17 28.00
C PRO A 326 -0.69 7.69 27.20
N ALA A 327 -1.76 7.28 27.89
CA ALA A 327 -3.02 6.80 27.31
C ALA A 327 -2.95 5.49 26.50
N HIS A 328 -1.84 4.75 26.60
CA HIS A 328 -1.67 3.40 26.04
C HIS A 328 -2.06 2.30 27.06
N ASP A 329 -3.01 2.62 27.93
CA ASP A 329 -3.63 1.70 28.91
C ASP A 329 -4.84 0.96 28.33
N THR A 330 -5.17 1.24 27.06
CA THR A 330 -6.25 0.61 26.29
C THR A 330 -5.73 -0.39 25.25
N HIS A 331 -4.49 -0.20 24.78
CA HIS A 331 -3.84 -1.00 23.73
C HIS A 331 -2.31 -0.90 23.83
N LEU A 332 -1.63 -1.86 23.22
CA LEU A 332 -0.26 -1.80 22.75
C LEU A 332 -0.24 -1.06 21.40
N HIS A 333 0.53 0.01 21.26
CA HIS A 333 0.85 0.56 19.95
C HIS A 333 2.11 -0.14 19.45
N VAL A 334 2.01 -0.94 18.39
CA VAL A 334 3.13 -1.69 17.82
C VAL A 334 3.53 -1.07 16.49
N ARG A 335 4.82 -0.79 16.34
CA ARG A 335 5.40 -0.26 15.10
C ARG A 335 6.30 -1.28 14.44
N PHE A 336 6.05 -1.49 13.15
CA PHE A 336 6.75 -2.45 12.33
C PHE A 336 7.86 -1.80 11.50
N ALA A 337 8.92 -2.55 11.21
CA ALA A 337 10.03 -2.13 10.37
C ALA A 337 9.58 -1.82 8.93
N CYS A 338 10.38 -1.05 8.21
CA CYS A 338 10.26 -0.93 6.76
C CYS A 338 10.43 -2.29 6.08
N GLU A 339 9.58 -2.60 5.09
CA GLU A 339 9.79 -3.79 4.27
C GLU A 339 11.08 -3.62 3.44
N PRO A 340 11.94 -4.64 3.30
CA PRO A 340 13.19 -4.52 2.55
C PRO A 340 13.04 -4.06 1.09
N ALA A 341 11.86 -4.28 0.49
CA ALA A 341 11.55 -3.85 -0.87
C ALA A 341 11.16 -2.35 -0.97
N ASP A 342 10.77 -1.72 0.14
CA ASP A 342 10.22 -0.37 0.18
C ASP A 342 11.33 0.69 0.28
N ARG A 343 11.97 0.99 -0.85
CA ARG A 343 13.12 1.93 -0.90
C ARG A 343 12.83 3.36 -0.46
N GLU A 344 11.57 3.78 -0.50
CA GLU A 344 11.14 5.11 -0.06
C GLU A 344 10.63 5.11 1.40
N CYS A 345 10.64 3.97 2.08
CA CYS A 345 10.32 3.89 3.50
C CYS A 345 11.49 4.37 4.35
N ALA A 346 11.19 5.04 5.46
CA ALA A 346 12.17 5.48 6.44
C ALA A 346 11.72 5.15 7.85
N GLU A 347 12.64 4.71 8.70
CA GLU A 347 12.42 4.58 10.14
C GLU A 347 12.34 5.94 10.82
N ASP A 348 11.57 6.09 11.90
CA ASP A 348 11.62 7.32 12.69
C ASP A 348 12.96 7.39 13.47
N PRO A 349 13.42 8.59 13.86
CA PRO A 349 14.68 8.73 14.60
C PRO A 349 14.76 7.81 15.82
N GLY A 350 15.91 7.15 15.99
CA GLY A 350 16.18 6.24 17.10
C GLY A 350 15.63 4.81 16.91
N GLU A 351 14.82 4.54 15.89
CA GLU A 351 14.25 3.21 15.65
C GLU A 351 15.25 2.29 14.95
N ARG A 352 15.34 1.05 15.46
CA ARG A 352 16.17 -0.03 14.92
C ARG A 352 15.49 -1.35 15.20
N PRO A 353 15.65 -2.38 14.35
CA PRO A 353 15.23 -3.73 14.68
C PRO A 353 15.85 -4.19 16.00
N PHE A 354 15.04 -4.81 16.86
CA PHE A 354 15.47 -5.29 18.16
C PHE A 354 15.64 -6.81 18.16
N HIS A 355 16.86 -7.27 18.45
CA HIS A 355 17.16 -8.70 18.57
C HIS A 355 17.12 -9.11 20.05
N LEU A 356 16.19 -10.02 20.37
CA LEU A 356 15.88 -10.46 21.75
C LEU A 356 16.96 -11.27 22.46
#